data_AF-A0A7J4VN86-F1
#
_entry.id   AF-A0A7J4VN86-F1
#
_cell.length_a   1.000
_cell.length_b   1.000
_cell.length_c   1.000
_cell.angle_alpha   90.00
_cell.angle_beta   90.00
_cell.angle_gamma   90.00
#
_symmetry.space_group_name_H-M   'P 1'
#
loop_
_entity.id
_entity.type
_entity.pdbx_description
1 polymer ?
#
loop_
_entity_poly.entity_id
_entity_poly.type
_entity_poly.pdbx_seq_one_letter_code
_entity_poly.pdbx_strand_id
1 'polypeptide(L)'
;MSTFCEARSWDGDIQVGRIRYEANGLKKGFWQWSGHGPRVRRRLLPHQGYERDPRVAALKAEDYYDRLLAFNGLEQKPTRTIL
;
A
#
# COMPACT_ATOMS: atom_id res chain seq x y z
N MET A 1 -18.94 -18.94 -5.49
CA MET A 1 -17.48 -18.97 -5.19
C MET A 1 -16.99 -17.53 -5.08
N SER A 2 -16.88 -16.99 -3.86
CA SER A 2 -16.21 -15.69 -3.64
C SER A 2 -14.73 -15.96 -3.39
N THR A 3 -13.93 -15.92 -4.46
CA THR A 3 -12.47 -15.88 -4.31
C THR A 3 -12.12 -14.49 -3.81
N PHE A 4 -11.72 -14.37 -2.54
CA PHE A 4 -11.19 -13.12 -2.00
C PHE A 4 -9.88 -12.80 -2.72
N CYS A 5 -9.92 -11.88 -3.69
CA CYS A 5 -8.71 -11.35 -4.31
C CYS A 5 -8.10 -10.30 -3.38
N GLU A 6 -7.01 -10.66 -2.71
CA GLU A 6 -6.14 -9.73 -1.99
C GLU A 6 -4.69 -9.89 -2.44
N ALA A 7 -3.90 -8.83 -2.31
CA ALA A 7 -2.45 -8.89 -2.46
C ALA A 7 -1.80 -8.05 -1.36
N ARG A 8 -0.68 -8.54 -0.83
CA ARG A 8 0.12 -7.89 0.22
C ARG A 8 1.55 -7.71 -0.30
N SER A 9 2.15 -6.58 0.02
CA SER A 9 3.55 -6.28 -0.28
C SER A 9 4.34 -6.14 1.02
N TRP A 10 5.60 -6.57 0.98
CA TRP A 10 6.51 -6.67 2.12
C TRP A 10 7.89 -6.17 1.73
N ASP A 11 8.55 -5.50 2.66
CA ASP A 11 9.94 -5.03 2.60
C ASP A 11 10.69 -5.68 3.77
N GLY A 12 11.35 -6.81 3.50
CA GLY A 12 11.79 -7.74 4.54
C GLY A 12 10.62 -8.21 5.40
N ASP A 13 10.68 -7.94 6.71
CA ASP A 13 9.64 -8.28 7.68
C ASP A 13 8.54 -7.19 7.80
N ILE A 14 8.70 -6.06 7.12
CA ILE A 14 7.78 -4.92 7.23
C ILE A 14 6.72 -5.02 6.15
N GLN A 15 5.44 -5.05 6.55
CA GLN A 15 4.36 -4.93 5.58
C GLN A 15 4.33 -3.51 4.99
N VAL A 16 4.48 -3.40 3.67
CA VAL A 16 4.44 -2.15 2.90
C VAL A 16 2.99 -1.72 2.70
N GLY A 17 2.15 -2.66 2.30
CA GLY A 17 0.76 -2.37 1.96
C GLY A 17 -0.08 -3.61 1.66
N ARG A 18 -1.37 -3.37 1.43
CA ARG A 18 -2.32 -4.38 0.98
C ARG A 18 -3.35 -3.78 0.05
N ILE A 19 -3.77 -4.55 -0.94
CA ILE A 19 -5.01 -4.31 -1.68
C ILE A 19 -6.01 -5.45 -1.46
N ARG A 20 -7.30 -5.11 -1.43
CA ARG A 20 -8.41 -6.07 -1.33
C ARG A 20 -9.50 -5.70 -2.31
N TYR A 21 -9.98 -6.66 -3.09
CA TYR A 21 -11.16 -6.45 -3.93
C TYR A 21 -12.44 -6.51 -3.09
N GLU A 22 -13.26 -5.46 -3.20
CA GLU A 22 -14.58 -5.42 -2.60
C GLU A 22 -15.59 -6.13 -3.51
N ALA A 23 -15.83 -7.41 -3.25
CA ALA A 23 -16.85 -8.17 -3.96
C ALA A 23 -18.29 -7.80 -3.52
N ASN A 24 -18.44 -7.25 -2.31
CA ASN A 24 -19.71 -6.97 -1.65
C ASN A 24 -19.68 -5.57 -1.01
N GLY A 25 -20.86 -4.99 -0.74
CA GLY A 25 -20.99 -3.69 -0.06
C GLY A 25 -21.09 -2.46 -0.99
N LEU A 26 -21.09 -1.27 -0.39
CA LEU A 26 -21.30 0.01 -1.10
C LEU A 26 -20.19 0.38 -2.10
N LYS A 27 -19.00 -0.19 -1.93
CA LYS A 27 -17.85 -0.01 -2.83
C LYS A 27 -17.56 -1.26 -3.65
N LYS A 28 -18.58 -2.07 -3.92
CA LYS A 28 -18.46 -3.26 -4.78
C LYS A 28 -17.80 -2.90 -6.12
N GLY A 29 -16.85 -3.72 -6.55
CA GLY A 29 -16.11 -3.53 -7.79
C GLY A 29 -14.87 -2.64 -7.67
N PHE A 30 -14.59 -2.09 -6.48
CA PHE A 30 -13.38 -1.34 -6.21
C PHE A 30 -12.36 -2.19 -5.45
N TRP A 31 -11.11 -1.77 -5.53
CA TRP A 31 -9.97 -2.26 -4.76
C TRP A 31 -9.68 -1.28 -3.63
N GLN A 32 -9.87 -1.74 -2.39
CA GLN A 32 -9.41 -1.01 -1.23
C GLN A 32 -7.89 -1.16 -1.12
N TRP A 33 -7.15 -0.06 -1.11
CA TRP A 33 -5.74 -0.05 -0.75
C TRP A 33 -5.56 0.37 0.71
N SER A 34 -4.54 -0.16 1.35
CA SER A 34 -4.17 0.16 2.73
C SER A 34 -2.66 0.25 2.84
N GLY A 35 -2.18 1.46 3.09
CA GLY A 35 -0.77 1.75 3.33
C GLY A 35 -0.35 1.26 4.71
N HIS A 36 0.72 0.48 4.76
CA HIS A 36 1.35 -0.01 5.97
C HIS A 36 2.77 0.57 6.09
N GLY A 37 3.55 0.09 7.03
CA GLY A 37 4.92 0.52 7.24
C GLY A 37 5.40 0.27 8.66
N PRO A 38 6.68 0.58 8.95
CA PRO A 38 7.29 0.28 10.24
C PRO A 38 6.66 1.12 11.36
N ARG A 39 7.09 0.84 12.60
CA ARG A 39 6.72 1.66 13.75
C ARG A 39 7.38 3.04 13.62
N VAL A 40 6.61 4.00 13.14
CA VAL A 40 7.04 5.38 12.95
C VAL A 40 6.44 6.34 13.98
N ARG A 41 7.04 7.51 14.15
CA ARG A 41 6.55 8.55 15.08
C ARG A 41 5.27 9.21 14.57
N ARG A 42 5.12 9.39 13.25
CA ARG A 42 3.93 10.03 12.66
C ARG A 42 3.45 9.23 11.44
N ARG A 43 2.14 8.94 11.40
CA ARG A 43 1.47 8.37 10.21
C ARG A 43 0.91 9.47 9.32
N LEU A 44 0.87 9.20 8.03
CA LEU A 44 0.27 10.08 7.03
C LEU A 44 -1.21 9.73 6.82
N LEU A 45 -2.00 10.73 6.43
CA LEU A 45 -3.37 10.54 5.96
C LEU A 45 -3.48 11.06 4.52
N PRO A 46 -4.30 10.44 3.65
CA PRO A 46 -5.01 9.18 3.89
C PRO A 46 -4.06 7.97 3.85
N HIS A 47 -4.29 6.99 4.72
CA HIS A 47 -3.58 5.70 4.72
C HIS A 47 -4.40 4.56 4.09
N GLN A 48 -5.62 4.86 3.63
CA GLN A 48 -6.48 3.94 2.91
C GLN A 48 -7.27 4.69 1.84
N GLY A 49 -7.70 3.97 0.81
CA GLY A 49 -8.58 4.50 -0.22
C GLY A 49 -9.12 3.39 -1.11
N TYR A 50 -9.86 3.78 -2.14
CA TYR A 50 -10.49 2.86 -3.09
C TYR A 50 -10.15 3.27 -4.51
N GLU A 51 -9.78 2.31 -5.33
CA GLU A 51 -9.49 2.52 -6.75
C GLU A 51 -10.20 1.45 -7.58
N ARG A 52 -10.52 1.75 -8.85
CA ARG A 52 -11.19 0.76 -9.72
C ARG A 52 -10.22 -0.27 -10.28
N ASP A 53 -8.95 0.11 -10.45
CA ASP A 53 -7.91 -0.73 -11.01
C ASP A 53 -7.00 -1.28 -9.90
N PRO A 54 -6.71 -2.60 -9.87
CA PRO A 54 -5.84 -3.21 -8.86
C PRO A 54 -4.40 -2.68 -8.89
N ARG A 55 -3.87 -2.37 -10.08
CA ARG A 55 -2.51 -1.83 -10.23
C ARG A 55 -2.40 -0.42 -9.67
N VAL A 56 -3.43 0.40 -9.90
CA VAL A 56 -3.49 1.74 -9.31
C VAL A 56 -3.62 1.64 -7.78
N ALA A 57 -4.45 0.73 -7.27
CA ALA A 57 -4.55 0.48 -5.83
C ALA A 57 -3.20 0.04 -5.22
N ALA A 58 -2.47 -0.85 -5.90
CA ALA A 58 -1.15 -1.31 -5.45
C ALA A 58 -0.14 -0.15 -5.43
N LEU A 59 -0.07 0.62 -6.53
CA LEU A 59 0.80 1.79 -6.63
C LEU A 59 0.51 2.81 -5.51
N LYS A 60 -0.76 3.03 -5.15
CA LYS A 60 -1.12 3.93 -4.04
C LYS A 60 -0.64 3.41 -2.69
N ALA A 61 -0.66 2.09 -2.47
CA ALA A 61 -0.18 1.49 -1.23
C ALA A 61 1.35 1.61 -1.10
N GLU A 62 2.09 1.40 -2.19
CA GLU A 62 3.55 1.58 -2.27
C GLU A 62 3.95 3.04 -2.11
N ASP A 63 3.32 3.95 -2.86
CA ASP A 63 3.57 5.39 -2.78
C ASP A 63 3.25 5.97 -1.38
N TYR A 64 2.28 5.39 -0.66
CA TYR A 64 2.07 5.74 0.74
C TYR A 64 3.26 5.33 1.63
N TYR A 65 3.81 4.13 1.43
CA TYR A 65 4.95 3.63 2.21
C TYR A 65 6.19 4.50 1.99
N ASP A 66 6.50 4.83 0.73
CA ASP A 66 7.63 5.70 0.39
C ASP A 66 7.48 7.08 1.05
N ARG A 67 6.30 7.69 0.96
CA ARG A 67 6.00 8.96 1.63
C ARG A 67 6.09 8.85 3.15
N LEU A 68 5.65 7.73 3.73
CA LEU A 68 5.72 7.49 5.18
C LEU A 68 7.17 7.44 5.65
N LEU A 69 8.05 6.73 4.93
CA LEU A 69 9.47 6.65 5.25
C LEU A 69 10.14 8.01 5.09
N ALA A 70 9.93 8.68 3.96
CA ALA A 70 10.49 10.01 3.72
C ALA A 70 10.06 11.02 4.79
N PHE A 71 8.78 11.03 5.15
CA PHE A 71 8.25 11.94 6.18
C PHE A 71 8.83 11.71 7.57
N ASN A 72 9.25 10.47 7.87
CA ASN A 72 9.87 10.12 9.14
C ASN A 72 11.41 10.08 9.07
N GLY A 73 12.01 10.49 7.94
CA GLY A 73 13.47 10.48 7.75
C GLY A 73 14.08 9.06 7.70
N LEU A 74 13.29 8.07 7.31
CA LEU A 74 13.68 6.65 7.25
C LEU A 74 13.96 6.17 5.82
N GLU A 75 14.03 7.09 4.86
CA GLU A 75 14.25 6.76 3.45
C GLU A 75 15.68 6.21 3.25
N GLN A 76 15.81 4.89 3.21
CA GLN A 76 17.01 4.22 2.75
C GLN A 76 16.85 3.93 1.27
N LYS A 77 17.12 4.91 0.39
CA LYS A 77 17.17 4.58 -1.05
C LYS A 77 18.36 3.65 -1.27
N PRO A 78 18.19 2.41 -1.77
CA PRO A 78 19.29 1.79 -2.48
C PRO A 78 19.57 2.70 -3.67
N THR A 79 20.82 3.16 -3.78
CA THR A 79 21.35 3.70 -5.03
C THR A 79 20.91 2.74 -6.13
N ARG A 80 20.01 3.18 -7.03
CA ARG A 80 19.70 2.42 -8.24
C ARG A 80 20.95 2.46 -9.10
N THR A 81 21.93 1.62 -8.78
CA THR A 81 23.01 1.27 -9.67
C THR A 81 22.36 0.45 -10.78
N ILE A 82 21.99 1.13 -11.84
CA ILE A 82 21.70 0.51 -13.12
C ILE A 82 23.07 0.04 -13.63
N LEU A 83 23.34 -1.26 -13.51
CA LEU A 83 24.38 -1.93 -14.28
C LEU A 83 23.83 -2.21 -15.68
#